data_AF-A0A941W1E1-F1
#
_entry.id   AF-A0A941W1E1-F1
#
_cell.length_a   1.000
_cell.length_b   1.000
_cell.length_c   1.000
_cell.angle_alpha   90.00
_cell.angle_beta   90.00
_cell.angle_gamma   90.00
#
_symmetry.space_group_name_H-M   'P 1'
#
loop_
_entity.id
_entity.type
_entity.pdbx_description
1 polymer ?
#
loop_
_entity_poly.entity_id
_entity_poly.type
_entity_poly.pdbx_seq_one_letter_code
_entity_poly.pdbx_strand_id
1 'polypeptide(L)' 'METKWQTCPMCDSSEIKRVKRTLAFDTKNGKVKVPNLVFDECSSCKEQFFDEEANSKIDTYVSRSVKKPHIPSR' A
#
# COMPACT_ATOMS: atom_id res chain seq x y z
N MET A 1 8.84 1.58 -18.74
CA MET A 1 9.83 0.70 -18.09
C MET A 1 9.13 0.10 -16.90
N GLU A 2 8.80 -1.20 -16.96
CA GLU A 2 8.05 -1.91 -15.93
C GLU A 2 8.99 -2.21 -14.76
N THR A 3 8.82 -1.53 -13.63
CA THR A 3 9.64 -1.70 -12.42
C THR A 3 9.24 -3.00 -11.72
N LYS A 4 9.57 -4.14 -12.33
CA LYS A 4 9.37 -5.45 -11.73
C LYS A 4 10.49 -5.67 -10.72
N TRP A 5 10.20 -5.57 -9.42
CA TRP A 5 11.16 -5.94 -8.38
C TRP A 5 11.58 -7.40 -8.60
N GLN A 6 12.78 -7.60 -9.15
CA GLN A 6 13.35 -8.93 -9.39
C GLN A 6 13.94 -9.52 -8.11
N THR A 7 14.37 -8.65 -7.20
CA THR A 7 15.04 -9.02 -5.96
C THR A 7 14.58 -8.08 -4.86
N CYS A 8 14.36 -8.62 -3.66
CA CYS A 8 13.96 -7.86 -2.49
C CYS A 8 15.16 -7.07 -1.95
N PRO A 9 15.11 -5.74 -1.90
CA PRO A 9 16.22 -4.93 -1.36
C PRO A 9 16.43 -5.09 0.16
N MET A 10 15.52 -5.78 0.87
CA MET A 10 15.58 -5.96 2.32
C MET A 10 16.21 -7.29 2.74
N CYS A 11 16.18 -8.30 1.88
CA CYS A 11 16.69 -9.64 2.20
C CYS A 11 17.37 -10.36 1.04
N ASP A 12 17.59 -9.66 -0.09
CA ASP A 12 18.18 -10.16 -1.33
C ASP A 12 17.48 -11.40 -1.93
N SER A 13 16.27 -11.72 -1.47
CA SER A 13 15.50 -12.86 -1.98
C SER A 13 14.76 -12.48 -3.26
N SER A 14 14.78 -13.36 -4.25
CA SER A 14 14.01 -13.23 -5.50
C SER A 14 12.55 -13.73 -5.39
N GLU A 15 12.12 -14.11 -4.19
CA GLU A 15 10.78 -14.64 -3.92
C GLU A 15 9.73 -13.53 -3.76
N ILE A 16 9.64 -12.65 -4.76
CA ILE A 16 8.63 -11.59 -4.81
C ILE A 16 7.42 -12.09 -5.59
N LYS A 17 6.26 -12.06 -4.93
CA LYS A 17 4.97 -12.45 -5.53
C LYS A 17 4.05 -11.24 -5.60
N ARG A 18 3.37 -11.10 -6.73
CA ARG A 18 2.30 -10.11 -6.87
C ARG A 18 1.03 -10.63 -6.22
N VAL A 19 0.55 -9.93 -5.20
CA VAL A 19 -0.64 -10.29 -4.43
C VAL A 19 -1.73 -9.26 -4.68
N LYS A 20 -2.96 -9.74 -4.87
CA LYS A 20 -4.16 -8.89 -4.92
C LYS A 20 -5.08 -9.25 -3.77
N ARG A 21 -5.16 -8.39 -2.76
CA ARG A 21 -6.07 -8.60 -1.62
C ARG A 21 -6.61 -7.29 -1.06
N THR A 22 -7.59 -7.41 -0.17
CA THR A 22 -8.06 -6.28 0.62
C THR A 22 -7.12 -6.05 1.79
N LEU A 23 -6.48 -4.89 1.86
CA LEU A 23 -5.65 -4.49 3.00
C LEU A 23 -6.38 -3.48 3.87
N ALA A 24 -6.25 -3.66 5.18
CA ALA A 24 -6.75 -2.70 6.16
C ALA A 24 -5.55 -1.89 6.66
N PHE A 25 -5.59 -0.57 6.44
CA PHE A 25 -4.59 0.37 6.91
C PHE A 25 -5.14 1.09 8.13
N ASP A 26 -4.32 1.18 9.19
CA ASP A 26 -4.63 2.01 10.33
C ASP A 26 -4.19 3.45 10.02
N THR A 27 -5.16 4.37 9.97
CA THR A 27 -4.90 5.78 9.69
C THR A 27 -5.26 6.60 10.92
N LYS A 28 -4.77 7.86 10.98
CA LYS A 28 -5.12 8.79 12.06
C LYS A 28 -6.63 8.99 12.25
N ASN A 29 -7.43 8.73 11.22
CA ASN A 29 -8.89 8.88 11.23
C ASN A 29 -9.64 7.56 11.39
N GLY A 30 -8.93 6.46 11.66
CA GLY A 30 -9.50 5.12 11.83
C GLY A 30 -9.00 4.12 10.79
N LYS A 31 -9.52 2.90 10.88
CA LYS A 31 -9.15 1.78 9.99
C LYS A 31 -9.82 1.92 8.63
N VAL A 32 -9.02 2.08 7.58
CA VAL A 32 -9.46 2.16 6.19
C VAL A 32 -9.22 0.82 5.50
N LYS A 33 -10.25 0.25 4.89
CA LYS A 33 -10.13 -0.99 4.10
C LYS A 33 -10.04 -0.64 2.62
N VAL A 34 -8.93 -1.01 1.99
CA VAL A 34 -8.67 -0.81 0.56
C VAL A 34 -8.84 -2.15 -0.17
N PRO A 35 -9.99 -2.39 -0.81
CA PRO A 35 -10.23 -3.63 -1.55
C PRO A 35 -9.49 -3.64 -2.88
N ASN A 36 -9.19 -4.86 -3.36
CA ASN A 36 -8.52 -5.07 -4.65
C ASN A 36 -7.19 -4.31 -4.77
N LEU A 37 -6.42 -4.23 -3.70
CA LEU A 37 -5.10 -3.61 -3.73
C LEU A 37 -4.10 -4.63 -4.29
N VAL A 38 -3.44 -4.25 -5.38
CA VAL A 38 -2.38 -5.04 -6.01
C VAL A 38 -1.06 -4.49 -5.48
N PHE A 39 -0.23 -5.36 -4.93
CA PHE A 39 1.08 -5.02 -4.39
C PHE A 39 1.99 -6.24 -4.48
N ASP A 40 3.29 -6.03 -4.46
CA ASP A 40 4.28 -7.08 -4.50
C ASP A 40 4.72 -7.42 -3.06
N GLU A 41 4.67 -8.69 -2.66
CA GLU A 41 5.04 -9.15 -1.32
C GLU A 41 6.23 -10.11 -1.45
N CYS A 42 7.30 -9.87 -0.70
CA CYS A 42 8.39 -10.84 -0.58
C CYS A 42 7.95 -11.99 0.32
N SER A 43 8.00 -13.24 -0.15
CA SER A 43 7.61 -14.41 0.66
C SER A 43 8.64 -14.75 1.74
N SER A 44 9.90 -14.33 1.58
CA SER A 44 11.00 -14.60 2.50
C SER A 44 10.94 -13.67 3.74
N CYS A 45 10.99 -12.35 3.54
CA CYS A 45 10.97 -11.37 4.64
C CYS A 45 9.60 -10.76 4.93
N LYS A 46 8.57 -11.07 4.13
CA LYS A 46 7.21 -10.48 4.21
C LYS A 46 7.14 -8.98 3.94
N GLU A 47 8.17 -8.41 3.33
CA GLU A 47 8.18 -7.00 2.91
C GLU A 47 7.11 -6.75 1.85
N GLN A 48 6.39 -5.63 1.96
CA GLN A 48 5.31 -5.26 1.06
C GLN A 48 5.71 -4.03 0.23
N PHE A 49 5.75 -4.19 -1.08
CA PHE A 49 6.09 -3.16 -2.06
C PHE A 49 4.82 -2.65 -2.75
N PHE A 50 4.60 -1.34 -2.67
CA PHE A 50 3.44 -0.68 -3.25
C PHE A 50 3.87 0.20 -4.42
N ASP A 51 3.45 -0.16 -5.64
CA ASP A 51 3.61 0.69 -6.84
C ASP A 51 2.86 2.02 -6.73
N GLU A 52 3.10 2.91 -7.69
CA GLU A 52 2.37 4.16 -7.84
C GLU A 52 0.84 3.94 -7.92
N GLU A 53 0.38 2.94 -8.66
CA GLU A 53 -1.06 2.60 -8.74
C GLU A 53 -1.63 2.17 -7.38
N ALA A 54 -0.86 1.38 -6.63
CA ALA A 54 -1.25 0.93 -5.31
C ALA A 54 -1.32 2.11 -4.33
N ASN A 55 -0.31 2.99 -4.34
CA ASN A 55 -0.28 4.21 -3.56
C ASN A 55 -1.42 5.16 -3.91
N SER A 56 -1.68 5.40 -5.21
CA SER A 56 -2.78 6.23 -5.68
C SER A 56 -4.14 5.70 -5.20
N LYS A 57 -4.31 4.37 -5.20
CA LYS A 57 -5.51 3.73 -4.66
C LYS A 57 -5.62 3.88 -3.15
N ILE A 58 -4.53 3.67 -2.40
CA ILE A 58 -4.51 3.88 -0.95
C ILE A 58 -4.86 5.34 -0.65
N ASP A 59 -4.21 6.30 -1.29
CA ASP A 59 -4.49 7.73 -1.12
C ASP A 59 -5.96 8.05 -1.38
N THR A 60 -6.52 7.57 -2.49
CA THR A 60 -7.94 7.79 -2.82
C THR A 60 -8.87 7.28 -1.72
N TYR A 61 -8.61 6.10 -1.16
CA TYR A 61 -9.43 5.52 -0.09
C TYR A 61 -9.22 6.21 1.25
N VAL A 62 -7.98 6.57 1.57
CA VAL A 62 -7.62 7.30 2.78
C VAL A 62 -8.26 8.68 2.72
N SER A 63 -8.04 9.45 1.66
CA SER A 63 -8.63 10.78 1.41
C SER A 63 -10.16 10.76 1.45
N ARG A 64 -10.81 9.70 0.97
CA ARG A 64 -12.27 9.51 1.13
C ARG A 64 -12.70 9.23 2.57
N SER A 65 -11.87 8.54 3.33
CA SER A 65 -12.14 8.20 4.73
C SER A 65 -11.83 9.35 5.68
N VAL A 66 -10.90 10.24 5.30
CA VAL A 66 -10.70 11.53 5.96
C VAL A 66 -11.86 12.43 5.58
N LYS A 67 -12.97 12.36 6.33
CA LYS A 67 -13.94 13.46 6.37
C LYS A 67 -13.15 14.71 6.76
N LYS A 68 -12.84 15.56 5.77
CA LYS A 68 -12.14 16.87 5.80
C LYS A 68 -11.18 17.06 6.98
N PRO A 69 -9.88 17.36 6.78
CA PRO A 69 -9.10 17.94 7.87
C PRO A 69 -9.87 19.15 8.38
N HIS A 70 -10.30 19.09 9.63
CA HIS A 70 -10.64 20.30 10.38
C HIS A 70 -9.31 21.05 10.47
N ILE A 71 -9.06 21.92 9.49
CA ILE A 71 -8.02 22.92 9.56
C ILE A 71 -8.55 23.89 10.62
N PRO A 72 -8.00 23.94 11.85
CA PRO A 72 -8.34 25.04 12.73
C PRO A 72 -7.83 26.31 12.04
N SER A 73 -8.74 27.12 11.50
CA SER A 73 -8.43 28.49 11.10
C SER A 73 -7.92 29.20 12.34
N ARG A 74 -6.64 29.54 12.34
CA ARG A 74 -6.05 30.46 13.32
C ARG A 74 -5.84 31.80 12.64
#